data_AF-A0A930A1E7-F1
#
_entry.id   AF-A0A930A1E7-F1
#
_cell.length_a   1.000
_cell.length_b   1.000
_cell.length_c   1.000
_cell.angle_alpha   90.00
_cell.angle_beta   90.00
_cell.angle_gamma   90.00
#
_symmetry.space_group_name_H-M   'P 1'
#
loop_
_entity.id
_entity.type
_entity.pdbx_description
1 polymer ?
#
loop_
_entity_poly.entity_id
_entity_poly.type
_entity_poly.pdbx_seq_one_letter_code
_entity_poly.pdbx_strand_id
1 'polypeptide(L)'
;MKKWSRLFVTPQHNDESYYDLFEDWDLIDASVTQQYGIRLRYEPEMQWGEFCTLLTGLNGDTPLGHVVDVRSTTDKERIKNMSASDKRIRAEWQARQSNKPIDSKSYMQSMRALEEAMKALAS
;
A
#
# COMPACT_ATOMS: atom_id res chain seq x y z
N MET A 1 -34.74 24.75 -3.06
CA MET A 1 -34.89 23.30 -2.82
C MET A 1 -33.58 22.77 -2.23
N LYS A 2 -33.67 22.07 -1.10
CA LYS A 2 -32.56 21.71 -0.21
C LYS A 2 -31.90 20.37 -0.65
N LYS A 3 -30.56 20.37 -0.58
CA LYS A 3 -29.66 19.28 -0.16
C LYS A 3 -29.90 17.88 -0.73
N TRP A 4 -29.27 17.56 -1.86
CA TRP A 4 -29.02 16.17 -2.28
C TRP A 4 -27.56 15.86 -2.64
N SER A 5 -26.62 16.81 -2.46
CA SER A 5 -25.20 16.61 -2.81
C SER A 5 -24.33 15.97 -1.71
N ARG A 6 -24.92 15.54 -0.58
CA ARG A 6 -24.15 14.97 0.56
C ARG A 6 -24.22 13.44 0.67
N LEU A 7 -24.90 12.76 -0.26
CA LEU A 7 -25.05 11.30 -0.23
C LEU A 7 -23.94 10.56 -0.99
N PHE A 8 -23.09 11.30 -1.70
CA PHE A 8 -21.86 10.77 -2.28
C PHE A 8 -20.70 11.53 -1.65
N VAL A 9 -20.44 11.26 -0.37
CA VAL A 9 -19.05 11.31 0.09
C VAL A 9 -18.39 10.17 -0.66
N THR A 10 -17.69 10.47 -1.75
CA THR A 10 -16.68 9.55 -2.24
C THR A 10 -15.77 9.29 -1.04
N PRO A 11 -15.63 8.04 -0.58
CA PRO A 11 -14.61 7.73 0.40
C PRO A 11 -13.32 8.27 -0.21
N GLN A 12 -12.63 9.17 0.48
CA GLN A 12 -11.23 9.40 0.18
C GLN A 12 -10.58 8.05 0.45
N HIS A 13 -10.42 7.25 -0.60
CA HIS A 13 -9.72 6.00 -0.53
C HIS A 13 -8.31 6.40 -0.12
N ASN A 14 -7.93 6.08 1.12
CA ASN A 14 -6.56 6.27 1.54
C ASN A 14 -5.78 5.24 0.71
N ASP A 15 -5.19 5.66 -0.40
CA ASP A 15 -4.44 4.82 -1.36
C ASP A 15 -3.14 4.24 -0.78
N GLU A 16 -3.06 4.10 0.55
CA GLU A 16 -1.98 3.40 1.22
C GLU A 16 -2.16 1.90 1.06
N SER A 17 -1.83 1.40 -0.14
CA SER A 17 -1.54 -0.01 -0.34
C SER A 17 -0.14 -0.32 0.16
N TYR A 18 0.00 -1.35 0.99
CA TYR A 18 1.28 -1.83 1.51
C TYR A 18 1.85 -3.01 0.72
N TYR A 19 1.23 -3.33 -0.42
CA TYR A 19 1.72 -4.30 -1.39
C TYR A 19 1.45 -3.81 -2.82
N ASP A 20 2.15 -4.39 -3.78
CA ASP A 20 1.96 -4.17 -5.20
C ASP A 20 1.62 -5.49 -5.90
N LEU A 21 0.57 -5.50 -6.73
CA LEU A 21 0.08 -6.71 -7.38
C LEU A 21 1.11 -7.37 -8.29
N PHE A 22 2.00 -6.58 -8.89
CA PHE A 22 3.00 -7.08 -9.83
C PHE A 22 4.33 -7.37 -9.14
N GLU A 23 4.81 -6.46 -8.30
CA GLU A 23 6.10 -6.65 -7.61
C GLU A 23 6.03 -7.72 -6.51
N ASP A 24 4.88 -7.88 -5.85
CA ASP A 24 4.70 -8.86 -4.79
C ASP A 24 3.94 -10.12 -5.29
N TRP A 25 3.90 -10.37 -6.60
CA TRP A 25 3.17 -11.52 -7.19
C TRP A 25 3.61 -12.86 -6.59
N ASP A 26 4.91 -13.08 -6.39
CA ASP A 26 5.40 -14.33 -5.80
C ASP A 26 4.94 -14.49 -4.34
N LEU A 27 4.82 -13.38 -3.59
CA LEU A 27 4.25 -13.40 -2.23
C LEU A 27 2.75 -13.69 -2.27
N ILE A 28 2.02 -13.14 -3.23
CA ILE A 28 0.60 -13.41 -3.45
C ILE A 28 0.39 -14.89 -3.76
N ASP A 29 1.11 -15.45 -4.75
CA ASP A 29 1.02 -16.88 -5.14
C ASP A 29 1.36 -17.80 -3.96
N ALA A 30 2.42 -17.50 -3.21
CA ALA A 30 2.80 -18.26 -2.03
C ALA A 30 1.73 -18.19 -0.92
N SER A 31 1.13 -17.02 -0.72
CA SER A 31 0.11 -16.80 0.32
C SER A 31 -1.19 -17.51 0.00
N VAL A 32 -1.66 -17.41 -1.25
CA VAL A 32 -2.84 -18.14 -1.72
C VAL A 32 -2.61 -19.65 -1.65
N THR A 33 -1.42 -20.13 -2.03
CA THR A 33 -1.05 -21.54 -1.92
C THR A 33 -1.03 -22.00 -0.47
N GLN A 34 -0.43 -21.23 0.45
CA GLN A 34 -0.35 -21.59 1.86
C GLN A 34 -1.73 -21.65 2.52
N GLN A 35 -2.59 -20.66 2.27
CA GLN A 35 -3.87 -20.53 2.99
C GLN A 35 -4.97 -21.39 2.38
N TYR A 36 -5.05 -21.46 1.06
CA TYR A 36 -6.16 -22.12 0.35
C TYR A 36 -5.74 -23.43 -0.34
N GLY A 37 -4.44 -23.73 -0.43
CA GLY A 37 -3.93 -24.87 -1.19
C GLY A 37 -4.01 -24.69 -2.71
N ILE A 38 -4.33 -23.48 -3.18
CA ILE A 38 -4.50 -23.16 -4.60
C ILE A 38 -3.22 -22.54 -5.14
N ARG A 39 -2.65 -23.13 -6.20
CA ARG A 39 -1.48 -22.57 -6.87
C ARG A 39 -1.93 -21.78 -8.09
N LEU A 40 -1.88 -20.45 -8.03
CA LEU A 40 -2.47 -19.57 -9.05
C LEU A 40 -1.92 -19.83 -10.45
N ARG A 41 -0.64 -20.22 -10.56
CA ARG A 41 -0.01 -20.56 -11.84
C ARG A 41 -0.63 -21.77 -12.55
N TYR A 42 -1.38 -22.60 -11.83
CA TYR A 42 -2.09 -23.77 -12.38
C TYR A 42 -3.57 -23.49 -12.62
N GLU A 43 -4.04 -22.27 -12.37
CA GLU A 43 -5.43 -21.86 -12.54
C GLU A 43 -5.56 -20.77 -13.63
N PRO A 44 -5.25 -21.06 -14.91
CA PRO A 44 -5.25 -20.06 -15.98
C PRO A 44 -6.65 -19.50 -16.30
N GLU A 45 -7.71 -20.25 -15.99
CA GLU A 45 -9.10 -19.89 -16.24
C GLU A 45 -9.78 -19.23 -15.03
N MET A 46 -9.01 -18.92 -13.97
CA MET A 46 -9.54 -18.30 -12.76
C MET A 46 -10.19 -16.95 -13.09
N GLN A 47 -11.45 -16.79 -12.67
CA GLN A 47 -12.15 -15.53 -12.83
C GLN A 47 -11.51 -14.46 -11.95
N TRP A 48 -11.34 -13.24 -12.49
CA TRP A 48 -10.73 -12.14 -11.74
C TRP A 48 -11.41 -11.86 -10.39
N GLY A 49 -12.75 -11.98 -10.34
CA GLY A 49 -13.50 -11.83 -9.09
C GLY A 49 -13.16 -12.88 -8.03
N GLU A 50 -12.85 -14.11 -8.45
CA GLU A 50 -12.42 -15.19 -7.56
C GLU A 50 -11.03 -14.89 -7.00
N PHE A 51 -10.09 -14.49 -7.87
CA PHE A 51 -8.76 -14.05 -7.44
C PHE A 51 -8.82 -12.92 -6.42
N CYS A 52 -9.64 -11.89 -6.67
CA CYS A 52 -9.85 -10.78 -5.73
C CYS A 52 -10.40 -11.29 -4.38
N THR A 53 -11.32 -12.26 -4.41
CA THR A 53 -11.90 -12.85 -3.19
C THR A 53 -10.84 -13.60 -2.37
N LEU A 54 -10.00 -14.41 -3.03
CA LEU A 54 -8.89 -15.09 -2.38
C LEU A 54 -7.85 -14.10 -1.82
N LEU A 55 -7.48 -13.09 -2.60
CA LEU A 55 -6.47 -12.10 -2.20
C LEU A 55 -6.92 -11.26 -1.01
N THR A 56 -8.15 -10.76 -1.03
CA THR A 56 -8.73 -9.97 0.08
C THR A 56 -9.02 -10.79 1.32
N GLY A 57 -9.16 -12.10 1.18
CA GLY A 57 -9.34 -13.04 2.29
C GLY A 57 -8.04 -13.52 2.95
N LEU A 58 -6.86 -13.13 2.46
CA LEU A 58 -5.59 -13.52 3.08
C LEU A 58 -5.46 -13.00 4.51
N ASN A 59 -4.96 -13.84 5.39
CA ASN A 59 -4.71 -13.48 6.79
C ASN A 59 -3.26 -13.02 7.02
N GLY A 60 -2.99 -12.49 8.22
CA GLY A 60 -1.68 -11.99 8.63
C GLY A 60 -0.59 -13.07 8.75
N ASP A 61 -0.95 -14.34 8.87
CA ASP A 61 -0.01 -15.45 9.01
C ASP A 61 0.55 -15.94 7.66
N THR A 62 0.08 -15.34 6.56
CA THR A 62 0.61 -15.60 5.21
C THR A 62 1.88 -14.78 4.94
N PRO A 63 2.72 -15.18 3.97
CA PRO A 63 3.92 -14.41 3.60
C PRO A 63 3.60 -12.97 3.21
N LEU A 64 2.53 -12.75 2.43
CA LEU A 64 2.06 -11.41 2.09
C LEU A 64 1.52 -10.68 3.31
N GLY A 65 0.74 -11.37 4.16
CA GLY A 65 0.21 -10.83 5.40
C GLY A 65 1.30 -10.28 6.32
N HIS A 66 2.36 -11.05 6.55
CA HIS A 66 3.53 -10.62 7.33
C HIS A 66 4.22 -9.40 6.72
N VAL A 67 4.46 -9.43 5.41
CA VAL A 67 5.09 -8.30 4.70
C VAL A 67 4.25 -7.03 4.80
N VAL A 68 2.92 -7.14 4.67
CA VAL A 68 1.98 -6.03 4.81
C VAL A 68 1.98 -5.51 6.25
N ASP A 69 1.96 -6.35 7.29
CA ASP A 69 2.07 -5.92 8.69
C ASP A 69 3.39 -5.15 8.94
N VAL A 70 4.52 -5.68 8.47
CA VAL A 70 5.82 -5.03 8.61
C VAL A 70 5.86 -3.67 7.90
N ARG A 71 5.37 -3.58 6.66
CA ARG A 71 5.36 -2.35 5.86
C ARG A 71 4.38 -1.30 6.42
N SER A 72 3.23 -1.74 6.93
CA SER A 72 2.18 -0.87 7.49
C SER A 72 2.41 -0.45 8.93
N THR A 73 3.34 -1.10 9.66
CA THR A 73 3.60 -0.75 11.05
C THR A 73 4.05 0.72 11.18
N THR A 74 3.37 1.48 12.04
CA THR A 74 3.72 2.87 12.38
C THR A 74 4.21 3.05 13.82
N ASP A 75 3.96 2.05 14.68
CA ASP A 75 4.40 2.04 16.08
C ASP A 75 5.94 2.04 16.18
N LYS A 76 6.49 3.06 16.83
CA LYS A 76 7.93 3.29 16.95
C LYS A 76 8.63 2.20 17.78
N GLU A 77 8.00 1.70 18.83
CA GLU A 77 8.58 0.65 19.67
C GLU A 77 8.56 -0.70 18.95
N ARG A 78 7.48 -1.02 18.22
CA ARG A 78 7.47 -2.19 17.33
C ARG A 78 8.58 -2.10 16.29
N ILE A 79 8.72 -0.97 15.59
CA ILE A 79 9.75 -0.76 14.56
C ILE A 79 11.16 -0.91 15.16
N LYS A 80 11.40 -0.36 16.35
CA LYS A 80 12.70 -0.45 17.05
C LYS A 80 13.06 -1.91 17.34
N ASN A 81 12.08 -2.69 17.80
CA ASN A 81 12.24 -4.08 18.20
C ASN A 81 12.08 -5.10 17.05
N MET A 82 11.84 -4.64 15.82
CA MET A 82 11.80 -5.51 14.64
C MET A 82 13.10 -6.28 14.43
N SER A 83 12.96 -7.49 13.88
CA SER A 83 14.07 -8.30 13.41
C SER A 83 14.85 -7.59 12.29
N ALA A 84 16.08 -8.05 12.02
CA ALA A 84 16.88 -7.50 10.93
C ALA A 84 16.21 -7.73 9.56
N SER A 85 15.51 -8.85 9.37
CA SER A 85 14.76 -9.14 8.15
C SER A 85 13.57 -8.20 7.96
N ASP A 86 12.80 -7.93 9.02
CA ASP A 86 11.64 -7.02 8.91
C ASP A 86 12.08 -5.58 8.67
N LYS A 87 13.17 -5.16 9.29
CA LYS A 87 13.80 -3.86 9.01
C LYS A 87 14.23 -3.74 7.55
N ARG A 88 14.76 -4.82 6.96
CA ARG A 88 15.11 -4.86 5.54
C ARG A 88 13.87 -4.74 4.65
N ILE A 89 12.80 -5.49 4.94
CA ILE A 89 11.52 -5.41 4.21
C ILE A 89 10.99 -3.96 4.22
N ARG A 90 11.00 -3.29 5.38
CA ARG A 90 10.61 -1.87 5.48
C ARG A 90 11.50 -0.95 4.65
N ALA A 91 12.82 -1.08 4.78
CA ALA A 91 13.77 -0.20 4.09
C ALA A 91 13.63 -0.32 2.56
N GLU A 92 13.50 -1.56 2.05
CA GLU A 92 13.27 -1.82 0.63
C GLU A 92 11.95 -1.20 0.16
N TRP A 93 10.86 -1.35 0.92
CA TRP A 93 9.58 -0.73 0.59
C TRP A 93 9.66 0.80 0.53
N GLN A 94 10.29 1.42 1.53
CA GLN A 94 10.46 2.87 1.58
C GLN A 94 11.30 3.40 0.41
N ALA A 95 12.38 2.71 0.06
CA ALA A 95 13.21 3.06 -1.10
C ALA A 95 12.42 2.97 -2.42
N ARG A 96 11.51 2.00 -2.55
CA ARG A 96 10.61 1.92 -3.71
C ARG A 96 9.63 3.09 -3.74
N GLN A 97 9.01 3.43 -2.62
CA GLN A 97 8.08 4.56 -2.57
C GLN A 97 8.77 5.89 -2.89
N SER A 98 10.03 6.09 -2.46
CA SER A 98 10.79 7.31 -2.78
C SER A 98 11.19 7.41 -4.25
N ASN A 99 11.32 6.28 -4.95
CA ASN A 99 11.70 6.23 -6.37
C ASN A 99 10.50 6.32 -7.33
N LYS A 100 9.26 6.35 -6.81
CA LYS A 100 8.09 6.57 -7.66
C LYS A 100 8.17 7.98 -8.26
N PRO A 101 7.99 8.14 -9.58
CA PRO A 101 8.06 9.45 -10.22
C PRO A 101 7.07 10.38 -9.54
N ILE A 102 7.58 11.45 -8.92
CA ILE A 102 6.72 12.51 -8.41
C ILE A 102 6.05 13.13 -9.63
N ASP A 103 4.72 13.16 -9.64
CA ASP A 103 3.98 13.89 -10.66
C ASP A 103 4.48 15.34 -10.67
N SER A 104 5.12 15.74 -11.76
CA SER A 104 5.76 17.06 -11.91
C SER A 104 4.77 18.20 -11.62
N LYS A 105 3.48 18.00 -11.92
CA LYS A 105 2.42 18.96 -11.61
C LYS A 105 2.17 19.06 -10.11
N SER A 106 2.07 17.93 -9.41
CA SER A 106 1.98 17.87 -7.95
C SER A 106 3.19 18.54 -7.30
N TYR A 107 4.41 18.20 -7.74
CA TYR A 107 5.66 18.80 -7.24
C TYR A 107 5.67 20.33 -7.37
N MET A 108 5.32 20.87 -8.55
CA MET A 108 5.27 22.32 -8.76
C MET A 108 4.21 23.00 -7.88
N GLN A 109 3.07 22.35 -7.63
CA GLN A 109 2.05 22.88 -6.70
C GLN A 109 2.59 22.91 -5.26
N SER A 110 3.28 21.86 -4.83
CA SER A 110 3.93 21.80 -3.52
C SER A 110 4.97 22.92 -3.35
N MET A 111 5.79 23.15 -4.36
CA MET A 111 6.82 24.20 -4.35
C MET A 111 6.23 25.61 -4.26
N ARG A 112 5.14 25.88 -4.99
CA ARG A 112 4.44 27.18 -4.88
C ARG A 112 3.82 27.37 -3.50
N ALA A 113 3.22 26.33 -2.93
CA ALA A 113 2.65 26.40 -1.58
C ALA A 113 3.73 26.67 -0.52
N LEU A 114 4.90 26.04 -0.66
CA LEU A 114 6.05 26.30 0.20
C LEU A 114 6.54 27.75 0.08
N GLU A 115 6.68 28.27 -1.15
CA GLU A 115 7.11 29.64 -1.42
C GLU A 115 6.20 30.67 -0.74
N GLU A 116 4.88 30.51 -0.86
CA GLU A 116 3.91 31.40 -0.23
C GLU A 116 3.95 31.32 1.30
N ALA A 117 4.13 30.12 1.87
CA ALA A 117 4.28 29.96 3.31
C ALA A 117 5.55 30.65 3.85
N MET A 118 6.66 30.57 3.11
CA MET A 118 7.90 31.25 3.50
C MET A 118 7.78 32.77 3.41
N LYS A 119 7.09 33.30 2.38
CA LYS A 119 6.82 34.74 2.26
C LYS A 119 5.97 35.25 3.44
N ALA A 120 4.95 34.50 3.84
CA ALA A 120 4.07 34.86 4.95
C ALA A 120 4.77 34.82 6.33
N LEU A 121 5.82 34.02 6.48
CA LEU A 121 6.63 33.98 7.71
C LEU A 121 7.70 35.09 7.76
N ALA A 122 8.06 35.64 6.61
CA ALA A 122 9.04 36.73 6.48
C ALA A 122 8.40 38.13 6.51
N SER A 123 7.07 38.21 6.51
CA SER A 123 6.26 39.44 6.62
C SER A 123 5.73 39.65 8.03
#